data_AF-V8N4H9-F1
#
_entry.id   AF-V8N4H9-F1
#
_cell.length_a   1.000
_cell.length_b   1.000
_cell.length_c   1.000
_cell.angle_alpha   90.00
_cell.angle_beta   90.00
_cell.angle_gamma   90.00
#
_symmetry.space_group_name_H-M   'P 1'
#
loop_
_entity.id
_entity.type
_entity.pdbx_description
1 polymer ?
#
loop_
_entity_poly.entity_id
_entity_poly.type
_entity_poly.pdbx_seq_one_letter_code
_entity_poly.pdbx_strand_id
1 'polypeptide(L)'
;ITYGSLVQEKKYKTPSFYRIVPNEAHQGLGVIHILQHFGWSWVGLFIVDDNSGTLFLQSLQFLFSKNRICSAFIERTPKQAFTYKYGDTLETAEKYNQHMMQGKAN
;
A
#
# COMPACT_ATOMS: atom_id res chain seq x y z
N ILE A 1 4.78 5.22 -25.12
CA ILE A 1 4.58 6.07 -23.92
C ILE A 1 3.65 5.31 -22.99
N THR A 2 4.06 5.02 -21.76
CA THR A 2 3.24 4.22 -20.82
C THR A 2 2.74 5.12 -19.71
N TYR A 3 1.43 5.36 -19.67
CA TYR A 3 0.82 6.35 -18.78
C TYR A 3 0.38 5.80 -17.41
N GLY A 4 0.62 4.51 -17.10
CA GLY A 4 0.10 3.95 -15.85
C GLY A 4 0.63 2.59 -15.41
N SER A 5 1.81 2.15 -15.86
CA SER A 5 2.33 0.83 -15.46
C SER A 5 3.39 0.96 -14.36
N LEU A 6 3.14 0.30 -13.22
CA LEU A 6 4.07 0.05 -12.11
C LEU A 6 4.85 -1.24 -12.41
N VAL A 7 5.75 -1.18 -13.40
CA VAL A 7 6.64 -2.32 -13.68
C VAL A 7 7.83 -2.24 -12.72
N GLN A 8 8.00 -3.30 -11.93
CA GLN A 8 9.20 -3.60 -11.15
C GLN A 8 10.44 -3.55 -12.04
N GLU A 9 11.50 -2.89 -11.60
CA GLU A 9 12.77 -2.83 -12.33
C GLU A 9 13.36 -4.23 -12.54
N LYS A 10 13.00 -4.90 -13.63
CA LYS A 10 13.89 -5.89 -14.23
C LYS A 10 14.92 -5.11 -15.01
N LYS A 11 16.19 -5.15 -14.55
CA LYS A 11 17.36 -4.62 -15.26
C LYS A 11 17.55 -5.34 -16.60
N TYR A 12 16.71 -5.03 -17.59
CA TYR A 12 16.99 -5.33 -18.98
C TYR A 12 17.35 -4.02 -19.65
N LYS A 13 18.62 -3.93 -20.07
CA LYS A 13 19.15 -2.87 -20.93
C LYS A 13 18.26 -2.76 -22.17
N THR A 14 17.29 -1.86 -22.13
CA THR A 14 16.50 -1.43 -23.28
C THR A 14 16.69 0.07 -23.39
N PRO A 15 17.19 0.59 -24.51
CA PRO A 15 17.47 2.01 -24.62
C PRO A 15 16.14 2.75 -24.84
N SER A 16 15.94 3.84 -24.09
CA SER A 16 14.83 4.81 -24.19
C SER A 16 13.43 4.35 -23.74
N PHE A 17 13.25 4.16 -22.42
CA PHE A 17 11.93 4.27 -21.79
C PHE A 17 11.82 5.63 -21.07
N TYR A 18 11.07 6.58 -21.64
CA TYR A 18 10.65 7.81 -20.95
C TYR A 18 9.38 7.52 -20.13
N ARG A 19 9.47 7.58 -18.80
CA ARG A 19 8.31 7.53 -17.87
C ARG A 19 8.01 8.94 -17.37
N ILE A 20 6.74 9.34 -17.46
CA ILE A 20 6.21 10.62 -16.93
C ILE A 20 5.74 10.46 -15.46
N VAL A 21 5.56 9.21 -15.02
CA VAL A 21 5.11 8.89 -13.65
C VAL A 21 6.35 8.80 -12.74
N PRO A 22 6.38 9.55 -11.62
CA PRO A 22 7.49 9.48 -10.68
C PRO A 22 7.55 8.09 -10.02
N ASN A 23 8.77 7.65 -9.70
CA ASN A 23 9.08 6.37 -9.06
C ASN A 23 8.18 6.11 -7.83
N GLU A 24 7.84 4.85 -7.53
CA GLU A 24 6.99 4.42 -6.40
C GLU A 24 7.40 5.05 -5.05
N ALA A 25 8.68 5.36 -4.89
CA ALA A 25 9.22 6.10 -3.75
C ALA A 25 8.55 7.48 -3.52
N HIS A 26 8.16 8.20 -4.58
CA HIS A 26 7.50 9.50 -4.48
C HIS A 26 6.04 9.37 -4.03
N GLN A 27 5.36 8.28 -4.39
CA GLN A 27 4.00 8.01 -3.93
C GLN A 27 3.98 7.75 -2.42
N GLY A 28 4.95 6.97 -1.92
CA GLY A 28 5.13 6.75 -0.49
C GLY A 28 5.35 8.06 0.29
N LEU A 29 6.19 8.97 -0.22
CA LEU A 29 6.41 10.29 0.40
C LEU A 29 5.16 11.17 0.40
N GLY A 30 4.34 11.13 -0.65
CA GLY A 30 3.06 11.82 -0.68
C GLY A 30 2.12 11.34 0.44
N VAL A 31 2.05 10.02 0.66
CA VAL A 31 1.28 9.42 1.76
C VAL A 31 1.79 9.93 3.12
N ILE A 32 3.10 9.92 3.35
CA ILE A 32 3.69 10.47 4.59
C ILE A 32 3.25 11.92 4.80
N HIS A 33 3.33 12.75 3.76
CA HIS A 33 3.01 14.17 3.87
C HIS A 33 1.56 14.39 4.30
N ILE A 34 0.62 13.63 3.73
CA ILE A 34 -0.80 13.66 4.11
C ILE A 34 -0.96 13.23 5.57
N LEU A 35 -0.34 12.11 5.97
CA LEU A 35 -0.43 11.63 7.36
C LEU A 35 0.12 12.65 8.35
N GLN A 36 1.26 13.29 8.05
CA GLN A 36 1.84 14.33 8.88
C GLN A 36 0.97 15.59 8.92
N HIS A 37 0.39 16.00 7.79
CA HIS A 37 -0.49 17.17 7.73
C HIS A 37 -1.70 17.03 8.65
N PHE A 38 -2.28 15.83 8.74
CA PHE A 38 -3.40 15.51 9.63
C PHE A 38 -2.97 15.02 11.03
N GLY A 39 -1.66 14.96 11.31
CA GLY A 39 -1.13 14.51 12.60
C GLY A 39 -1.34 13.02 12.89
N TRP A 40 -1.54 12.19 11.87
CA TRP A 40 -1.76 10.76 12.02
C TRP A 40 -0.43 10.04 12.25
N SER A 41 -0.19 9.64 13.50
CA SER A 41 0.94 8.80 13.90
C SER A 41 0.59 7.31 13.97
N TRP A 42 -0.68 6.94 13.81
CA TRP A 42 -1.18 5.57 13.86
C TRP A 42 -2.09 5.27 12.67
N VAL A 43 -1.72 4.28 11.85
CA VAL A 43 -2.43 3.96 10.61
C VAL A 43 -2.59 2.46 10.41
N GLY A 44 -3.74 2.03 9.88
CA GLY A 44 -3.96 0.65 9.43
C GLY A 44 -3.54 0.47 7.98
N LEU A 45 -2.96 -0.69 7.63
CA LEU A 45 -2.50 -1.00 6.28
C LEU A 45 -3.21 -2.24 5.73
N PHE A 46 -3.75 -2.13 4.52
CA PHE A 46 -4.23 -3.26 3.72
C PHE A 46 -3.30 -3.42 2.51
N ILE A 47 -2.69 -4.59 2.37
CA ILE A 47 -1.63 -4.85 1.39
C ILE A 47 -2.01 -6.05 0.53
N VAL A 48 -1.89 -5.92 -0.79
CA VAL A 48 -2.13 -7.03 -1.71
C VAL A 48 -1.19 -8.19 -1.39
N ASP A 49 -1.72 -9.40 -1.32
CA ASP A 49 -0.95 -10.60 -1.03
C ASP A 49 -0.20 -11.11 -2.27
N ASP A 50 0.70 -10.28 -2.78
CA ASP A 50 1.65 -10.64 -3.82
C ASP A 50 3.03 -10.01 -3.57
N ASN A 51 3.99 -10.31 -4.44
CA ASN A 51 5.35 -9.78 -4.34
C ASN A 51 5.39 -8.25 -4.44
N SER A 52 4.47 -7.64 -5.20
CA SER A 52 4.39 -6.18 -5.32
C SER A 52 3.93 -5.55 -4.01
N GLY A 53 2.87 -6.09 -3.40
CA GLY A 53 2.41 -5.65 -2.08
C GLY A 53 3.48 -5.80 -0.99
N THR A 54 4.26 -6.90 -1.04
CA THR A 54 5.35 -7.12 -0.08
C THR A 54 6.45 -6.06 -0.18
N LEU A 55 6.89 -5.70 -1.39
CA LEU A 55 7.90 -4.65 -1.58
C LEU A 55 7.39 -3.26 -1.26
N PHE A 56 6.12 -3.00 -1.57
CA PHE A 56 5.46 -1.76 -1.19
C PHE A 56 5.42 -1.60 0.33
N LEU A 57 5.01 -2.66 1.05
CA LEU A 57 5.00 -2.68 2.51
C LEU A 57 6.38 -2.40 3.11
N GLN A 58 7.42 -3.07 2.61
CA GLN A 58 8.79 -2.86 3.10
C GLN A 58 9.24 -1.39 2.91
N SER A 59 8.96 -0.82 1.75
CA SER A 59 9.30 0.58 1.45
C SER A 59 8.51 1.56 2.33
N LEU A 60 7.21 1.29 2.53
CA LEU A 60 6.33 2.13 3.33
C LEU A 60 6.69 2.07 4.82
N GLN A 61 6.98 0.88 5.36
CA GLN A 61 7.43 0.71 6.74
C GLN A 61 8.74 1.45 7.02
N PHE A 62 9.69 1.44 6.06
CA PHE A 62 10.90 2.23 6.16
C PHE A 62 10.62 3.73 6.26
N LEU A 63 9.69 4.24 5.45
CA LEU A 63 9.26 5.64 5.51
C LEU A 63 8.51 5.96 6.82
N PHE A 64 7.66 5.06 7.31
CA PHE A 64 6.93 5.22 8.57
C PHE A 64 7.89 5.30 9.76
N SER A 65 8.87 4.40 9.83
CA SER A 65 9.90 4.39 10.87
C SER A 65 10.67 5.71 10.92
N LYS A 66 11.04 6.27 9.76
CA LYS A 66 11.73 7.57 9.68
C LYS A 66 10.87 8.75 10.14
N ASN A 67 9.56 8.64 10.00
CA ASN A 67 8.61 9.73 10.24
C ASN A 67 7.79 9.57 11.54
N ARG A 68 8.17 8.63 12.42
CA ARG A 68 7.50 8.32 13.70
C ARG A 68 6.01 7.96 13.53
N ILE A 69 5.70 7.23 12.46
CA ILE A 69 4.37 6.68 12.20
C ILE A 69 4.40 5.18 12.52
N CYS A 70 3.39 4.71 13.24
CA CYS A 70 3.20 3.32 13.64
C CYS A 70 2.04 2.69 12.86
N SER A 71 2.18 1.41 12.54
CA SER A 71 1.09 0.64 11.95
C SER A 71 0.23 0.03 13.06
N ALA A 72 -1.07 0.33 13.06
CA ALA A 72 -2.03 -0.26 14.01
C ALA A 72 -2.29 -1.74 13.70
N PHE A 73 -2.39 -2.06 12.41
CA PHE A 73 -2.48 -3.42 11.91
C PHE A 73 -1.99 -3.45 10.46
N ILE A 74 -1.62 -4.64 9.99
CA ILE A 74 -1.24 -4.90 8.61
C ILE A 74 -2.01 -6.13 8.17
N GLU A 75 -2.94 -5.95 7.25
CA GLU A 75 -3.78 -7.02 6.74
C GLU A 75 -3.44 -7.33 5.28
N ARG A 76 -3.24 -8.61 4.98
CA ARG A 76 -2.98 -9.07 3.61
C ARG A 76 -4.31 -9.36 2.91
N THR A 77 -4.51 -8.75 1.76
CA THR A 77 -5.73 -8.88 0.98
C THR A 77 -5.43 -9.62 -0.32
N PRO A 78 -6.19 -10.65 -0.70
CA PRO A 78 -5.96 -11.32 -1.98
C PRO A 78 -6.06 -10.30 -3.12
N LYS A 79 -5.27 -10.51 -4.17
CA LYS A 79 -5.36 -9.71 -5.38
C LYS A 79 -6.76 -9.89 -5.95
N GLN A 80 -7.58 -8.83 -5.89
CA GLN A 80 -8.90 -8.86 -6.48
C GLN A 80 -8.74 -8.98 -8.01
N ALA A 81 -8.72 -10.21 -8.53
CA ALA A 81 -9.14 -10.44 -9.89
C ALA A 81 -10.62 -10.02 -9.95
N PHE A 82 -11.05 -9.40 -11.05
CA PHE A 82 -12.42 -8.97 -11.34
C PHE A 82 -13.43 -10.13 -11.29
N THR A 83 -13.67 -10.70 -10.11
CA THR A 83 -14.67 -11.73 -9.86
C THR A 83 -15.41 -11.31 -8.61
N TYR A 84 -16.49 -10.55 -8.83
CA TYR A 84 -17.58 -10.40 -7.87
C TYR A 84 -18.09 -11.78 -7.48
N LYS A 85 -17.49 -12.40 -6.47
CA LYS A 85 -18.15 -13.43 -5.67
C LYS A 85 -18.93 -12.71 -4.58
N TYR A 86 -20.20 -12.46 -4.87
CA TYR A 86 -21.16 -11.78 -3.99
C TYR A 86 -21.40 -12.51 -2.64
N GLY A 87 -20.87 -13.73 -2.48
CA GLY A 87 -21.03 -14.56 -1.28
C GLY A 87 -19.97 -14.36 -0.20
N ASP A 88 -18.75 -13.92 -0.55
CA ASP A 88 -17.62 -13.83 0.40
C ASP A 88 -17.38 -12.37 0.88
N THR A 89 -18.18 -11.42 0.40
CA THR A 89 -18.01 -9.98 0.67
C THR A 89 -18.40 -9.57 2.08
N LEU A 90 -19.41 -10.21 2.69
CA LEU A 90 -19.87 -9.83 4.02
C LEU A 90 -18.88 -10.29 5.11
N GLU A 91 -18.43 -11.54 5.07
CA GLU A 91 -17.45 -12.07 6.01
C GLU A 91 -16.11 -11.31 5.91
N THR A 92 -15.67 -11.01 4.69
CA THR A 92 -14.45 -10.21 4.48
C THR A 92 -14.61 -8.77 4.99
N ALA A 93 -15.77 -8.14 4.74
CA ALA A 93 -16.06 -6.80 5.24
C ALA A 93 -16.17 -6.77 6.77
N GLU A 94 -16.79 -7.78 7.39
CA GLU A 94 -16.86 -7.93 8.85
C GLU A 94 -15.47 -8.10 9.45
N LYS A 95 -14.62 -8.95 8.85
CA LYS A 95 -13.23 -9.11 9.24
C LYS A 95 -12.47 -7.78 9.18
N TYR A 96 -12.58 -7.04 8.07
CA TYR A 96 -11.94 -5.72 7.93
C TYR A 96 -12.48 -4.70 8.92
N ASN A 97 -13.80 -4.70 9.18
CA ASN A 97 -14.42 -3.85 10.19
C ASN A 97 -13.84 -4.16 11.58
N GLN A 98 -13.66 -5.43 11.93
CA GLN A 98 -13.05 -5.78 13.22
C GLN A 98 -11.62 -5.24 13.35
N HIS A 99 -10.76 -5.44 12.34
CA HIS A 99 -9.40 -4.91 12.37
C HIS A 99 -9.37 -3.38 12.46
N MET A 100 -10.25 -2.69 11.72
CA MET A 100 -10.37 -1.22 11.78
C MET A 100 -10.81 -0.74 13.16
N MET A 101 -11.78 -1.41 13.80
CA MET A 101 -12.33 -0.99 15.10
C MET A 101 -11.42 -1.36 16.29
N GLN A 102 -10.58 -2.39 16.13
CA GLN A 102 -9.63 -2.86 17.15
C GLN A 102 -8.28 -2.13 17.08
N GLY A 103 -7.92 -1.58 15.92
CA GLY A 103 -6.70 -0.81 15.72
C GLY A 103 -6.77 0.57 16.37
N LYS A 104 -6.69 0.64 17.70
CA LYS A 104 -6.63 1.91 18.45
C LYS A 104 -5.20 2.26 18.84
N ALA A 105 -4.87 3.55 18.75
CA ALA A 105 -3.73 4.12 19.44
C ALA A 105 -4.05 4.15 20.94
N ASN A 106 -3.15 3.62 21.77
CA ASN A 106 -3.27 3.65 23.23
C ASN A 106 -3.02 5.05 23.79
#